data_AF-A0A7Z9XFK5-F1
#
_entry.id   AF-A0A7Z9XFK5-F1
#
_cell.length_a   1.000
_cell.length_b   1.000
_cell.length_c   1.000
_cell.angle_alpha   90.00
_cell.angle_beta   90.00
_cell.angle_gamma   90.00
#
_symmetry.space_group_name_H-M   'P 1'
#
loop_
_entity.id
_entity.type
_entity.pdbx_description
1 polymer ?
#
loop_
_entity_poly.entity_id
_entity_poly.type
_entity_poly.pdbx_seq_one_letter_code
_entity_poly.pdbx_strand_id
1 'polypeptide(L)'
;MAKFISGWCSEHADWLVLVGLIGVVYGTLPYGPSIINSVYSFIGKELFNSIVLFIGLLGIIVSLVYSSSLFGFSKGHIGRIALAAGILAYMAQFITIPAERLHFFEYALLAVAIERVLRPHIRDVGRPFVGMLCAYFVGMGDEIIQWLLSNRHGEIIDVFLNGWGGVLGILLIPWPQQALTSRSHRLIFLLTTIAVVLSILFTFATRDFGFMIVNEDKGFRFRSRLSLDDFREYDLEHGKQLGRIIRQDIRLPYAQFLKKYPANRFPFLHEMRVHIFRRDRYAGKEKAKASWIALRENQILESHFGCCLSEAGLDWPAYKVKRIESRSERRDGLFYTSSVSKKVITAFSPFQFTMIAPVLVGCNAMLFLMTRRWLHLG
;
A
#
# COMPACT_ATOMS: atom_id res chain seq x y z
N MET A 1 37.64 31.23 -4.41
CA MET A 1 37.82 30.04 -5.28
C MET A 1 37.70 28.73 -4.50
N ALA A 2 38.47 28.48 -3.43
CA ALA A 2 38.38 27.23 -2.65
C ALA A 2 37.00 26.92 -2.02
N LYS A 3 36.32 27.91 -1.38
CA LYS A 3 34.94 27.73 -0.86
C LYS A 3 33.89 27.49 -1.95
N PHE A 4 34.12 28.02 -3.14
CA PHE A 4 33.24 27.85 -4.29
C PHE A 4 33.40 26.43 -4.86
N ILE A 5 34.64 25.97 -5.03
CA ILE A 5 34.96 24.61 -5.46
C ILE A 5 34.50 23.57 -4.42
N SER A 6 34.69 23.83 -3.12
CA SER A 6 34.22 22.91 -2.06
C SER A 6 32.70 22.81 -1.98
N GLY A 7 31.99 23.94 -2.13
CA GLY A 7 30.53 23.97 -2.19
C GLY A 7 29.99 23.25 -3.42
N TRP A 8 30.60 23.50 -4.58
CA TRP A 8 30.25 22.87 -5.85
C TRP A 8 30.45 21.35 -5.82
N CYS A 9 31.59 20.86 -5.30
CA CYS A 9 31.81 19.43 -5.11
C CYS A 9 30.83 18.78 -4.13
N SER A 10 30.41 19.49 -3.08
CA SER A 10 29.45 18.96 -2.10
C SER A 10 28.02 18.83 -2.67
N GLU A 11 27.61 19.76 -3.53
CA GLU A 11 26.28 19.73 -4.15
C GLU A 11 26.16 18.57 -5.16
N HIS A 12 27.17 18.35 -6.01
CA HIS A 12 27.19 17.21 -6.93
C HIS A 12 27.20 15.87 -6.19
N ALA A 13 27.91 15.79 -5.07
CA ALA A 13 27.91 14.60 -4.23
C ALA A 13 26.51 14.32 -3.66
N ASP A 14 25.78 15.34 -3.19
CA ASP A 14 24.41 15.18 -2.70
C ASP A 14 23.44 14.71 -3.79
N TRP A 15 23.56 15.24 -5.00
CA TRP A 15 22.80 14.77 -6.17
C TRP A 15 23.13 13.33 -6.55
N LEU A 16 24.41 12.96 -6.57
CA LEU A 16 24.84 11.59 -6.86
C LEU A 16 24.31 10.60 -5.82
N VAL A 17 24.32 10.96 -4.54
CA VAL A 17 23.71 10.15 -3.48
C VAL A 17 22.21 10.00 -3.70
N LEU A 18 21.49 11.10 -3.99
CA LEU A 18 20.05 11.06 -4.25
C LEU A 18 19.72 10.16 -5.45
N VAL A 19 20.37 10.37 -6.59
CA VAL A 19 20.15 9.58 -7.81
C VAL A 19 20.55 8.12 -7.59
N GLY A 20 21.65 7.87 -6.88
CA GLY A 20 22.08 6.54 -6.51
C GLY A 20 21.04 5.80 -5.66
N LEU A 21 20.48 6.47 -4.65
CA LEU A 21 19.41 5.91 -3.82
C LEU A 21 18.15 5.60 -4.64
N ILE A 22 17.70 6.53 -5.49
CA ILE A 22 16.55 6.27 -6.38
C ILE A 22 16.84 5.09 -7.32
N GLY A 23 18.06 5.02 -7.88
CA GLY A 23 18.50 3.92 -8.73
C GLY A 23 18.50 2.57 -8.01
N VAL A 24 18.89 2.53 -6.73
CA VAL A 24 18.82 1.32 -5.90
C VAL A 24 17.36 0.94 -5.64
N VAL A 25 16.51 1.88 -5.23
CA VAL A 25 15.08 1.63 -4.99
C VAL A 25 14.43 1.04 -6.25
N TYR A 26 14.56 1.71 -7.40
CA TYR A 26 13.93 1.23 -8.63
C TYR A 26 14.58 -0.02 -9.22
N GLY A 27 15.91 -0.12 -9.15
CA GLY A 27 16.66 -1.25 -9.70
C GLY A 27 16.43 -2.56 -8.92
N THR A 28 16.05 -2.48 -7.65
CA THR A 28 15.81 -3.67 -6.82
C THR A 28 14.38 -4.20 -6.91
N LEU A 29 13.42 -3.44 -7.45
CA LEU A 29 12.00 -3.85 -7.53
C LEU A 29 11.77 -5.21 -8.21
N PRO A 30 12.38 -5.52 -9.37
CA PRO A 30 12.17 -6.80 -10.04
C PRO A 30 12.67 -7.99 -9.22
N TYR A 31 13.70 -7.76 -8.40
CA TYR A 31 14.42 -8.78 -7.65
C TYR A 31 13.99 -8.87 -6.19
N GLY A 32 13.20 -7.91 -5.68
CA GLY A 32 12.84 -7.81 -4.27
C GLY A 32 12.32 -9.12 -3.65
N PRO A 33 11.36 -9.85 -4.27
CA PRO A 33 10.88 -11.11 -3.72
C PRO A 33 11.99 -12.17 -3.60
N SER A 34 12.87 -12.26 -4.61
CA SER A 34 13.99 -13.20 -4.61
C SER A 34 14.99 -12.86 -3.52
N ILE A 35 15.40 -11.58 -3.41
CA ILE A 35 16.34 -11.10 -2.39
C ILE A 35 15.79 -11.38 -0.98
N ILE A 36 14.53 -11.00 -0.72
CA ILE A 36 13.91 -11.18 0.58
C ILE A 36 13.77 -12.67 0.94
N ASN A 37 13.38 -13.52 -0.02
CA ASN A 37 13.30 -14.97 0.23
C ASN A 37 14.68 -15.58 0.52
N SER A 38 15.72 -15.15 -0.18
CA SER A 38 17.10 -15.55 0.10
C SER A 38 17.51 -15.13 1.51
N VAL A 39 17.25 -13.88 1.91
CA VAL A 39 17.56 -13.39 3.26
C VAL A 39 16.78 -14.18 4.32
N TYR A 40 15.48 -14.40 4.12
CA TYR A 40 14.67 -15.21 5.03
C TYR A 40 15.16 -16.64 5.17
N SER A 41 15.65 -17.24 4.08
CA SER A 41 16.22 -18.59 4.12
C SER A 41 17.53 -18.65 4.92
N PHE A 42 18.28 -17.55 4.97
CA PHE A 42 19.58 -17.49 5.63
C PHE A 42 19.48 -17.15 7.12
N ILE A 43 18.75 -16.10 7.49
CA ILE A 43 18.69 -15.60 8.88
C ILE A 43 17.35 -15.82 9.57
N GLY A 44 16.32 -16.25 8.84
CA GLY A 44 14.96 -16.36 9.35
C GLY A 44 14.20 -15.02 9.37
N LYS A 45 12.88 -15.11 9.24
CA LYS A 45 11.99 -13.94 9.15
C LYS A 45 11.98 -13.09 10.43
N GLU A 46 12.01 -13.72 11.60
CA GLU A 46 11.94 -13.01 12.89
C GLU A 46 13.20 -12.19 13.16
N LEU A 47 14.38 -12.74 12.89
CA LEU A 47 15.64 -12.01 13.05
C LEU A 47 15.73 -10.85 12.06
N PHE A 48 15.37 -11.06 10.80
CA PHE A 48 15.31 -9.97 9.82
C PHE A 48 14.40 -8.83 10.30
N ASN A 49 13.23 -9.15 10.84
CA ASN A 49 12.30 -8.16 11.36
C ASN A 49 12.89 -7.34 12.53
N SER A 50 13.58 -8.01 13.46
CA SER A 50 14.28 -7.35 14.58
C SER A 50 15.40 -6.44 14.09
N ILE A 51 16.17 -6.86 13.09
CA ILE A 51 17.23 -6.04 12.48
C ILE A 51 16.64 -4.77 11.86
N VAL A 52 15.56 -4.88 11.09
CA VAL A 52 14.92 -3.73 10.44
C VAL A 52 14.41 -2.72 11.47
N LEU A 53 13.78 -3.18 12.56
CA LEU A 53 13.34 -2.29 13.65
C LEU A 53 14.52 -1.64 14.38
N PHE A 54 15.59 -2.41 14.62
CA PHE A 54 16.81 -1.91 15.25
C PHE A 54 17.46 -0.79 14.42
N ILE A 55 17.56 -0.95 13.09
CA ILE A 55 18.07 0.08 12.18
C ILE A 55 17.23 1.36 12.30
N GLY A 56 15.90 1.24 12.35
CA GLY A 56 15.00 2.37 12.54
C GLY A 56 15.24 3.13 13.85
N LEU A 57 15.36 2.40 14.96
CA LEU A 57 15.66 2.99 16.27
C LEU A 57 17.04 3.65 16.29
N LEU A 58 18.05 3.01 15.68
CA LEU A 58 19.39 3.55 15.56
C LEU A 58 19.38 4.88 14.79
N GLY A 59 18.59 4.98 13.70
CA GLY A 59 18.41 6.22 12.96
C GLY A 59 17.87 7.37 13.82
N ILE A 60 16.89 7.10 14.69
CA ILE A 60 16.36 8.08 15.65
C ILE A 60 17.45 8.50 16.65
N ILE A 61 18.22 7.56 17.18
CA ILE A 61 19.30 7.84 18.15
C ILE A 61 20.39 8.69 17.49
N VAL A 62 20.83 8.34 16.28
CA VAL A 62 21.82 9.13 15.53
C VAL A 62 21.30 10.54 15.27
N SER A 63 20.02 10.69 14.91
CA SER A 63 19.39 11.99 14.73
C SER A 63 19.39 12.83 16.01
N LEU A 64 19.12 12.22 17.16
CA LEU A 64 19.17 12.85 18.48
C LEU A 64 20.59 13.36 18.81
N VAL A 65 21.60 12.49 18.63
CA VAL A 65 23.02 12.81 18.92
C VAL A 65 23.55 13.88 17.97
N TYR A 66 23.29 13.76 16.67
CA TYR A 66 23.73 14.73 15.69
C TYR A 66 23.15 16.12 15.98
N SER A 67 21.86 16.17 16.30
CA SER A 67 21.19 17.44 16.56
C SER A 67 21.58 18.07 17.90
N SER A 68 21.81 17.26 18.94
CA SER A 68 22.33 17.76 20.22
C SER A 68 23.74 18.32 20.08
N SER A 69 24.57 17.74 19.20
CA SER A 69 25.95 18.19 18.96
C SER A 69 26.08 19.47 18.14
N LEU A 70 25.12 19.77 17.24
CA LEU A 70 25.25 20.89 16.29
C LEU A 70 24.35 22.10 16.58
N PHE A 71 23.17 21.90 17.18
CA PHE A 71 22.15 22.95 17.25
C PHE A 71 21.63 23.22 18.66
N GLY A 72 22.04 22.43 19.65
CA GLY A 72 21.43 22.44 20.98
C GLY A 72 19.98 21.93 20.96
N PHE A 73 19.46 21.52 22.12
CA PHE A 73 18.09 21.00 22.22
C PHE A 73 17.08 22.15 22.17
N SER A 74 16.57 22.48 20.99
CA SER A 74 15.36 23.30 20.89
C SER A 74 14.13 22.44 21.24
N LYS A 75 13.18 23.01 21.99
CA LYS A 75 11.92 22.32 22.34
C LYS A 75 11.19 21.78 21.10
N GLY A 76 11.24 22.52 19.99
CA GLY A 76 10.66 22.11 18.71
C GLY A 76 11.36 20.91 18.05
N HIS A 77 12.64 20.67 18.32
CA HIS A 77 13.32 19.47 17.82
C HIS A 77 12.94 18.22 18.63
N ILE A 78 12.88 18.32 19.96
CA ILE A 78 12.41 17.23 20.83
C ILE A 78 10.99 16.80 20.44
N GLY A 79 10.09 17.77 20.23
CA GLY A 79 8.72 17.50 19.80
C GLY A 79 8.65 16.73 18.47
N ARG A 80 9.51 17.07 17.50
CA ARG A 80 9.56 16.37 16.21
C ARG A 80 10.13 14.96 16.31
N ILE A 81 11.14 14.73 17.15
CA ILE A 81 11.64 13.39 17.41
C ILE A 81 10.60 12.54 18.13
N ALA A 82 9.91 13.10 19.12
CA ALA A 82 8.82 12.40 19.80
C ALA A 82 7.70 12.03 18.82
N LEU A 83 7.35 12.94 17.89
CA LEU A 83 6.41 12.66 16.81
C LEU A 83 6.93 11.57 15.86
N ALA A 84 8.19 11.64 15.44
CA ALA A 84 8.83 10.63 14.60
C ALA A 84 8.82 9.25 15.26
N ALA A 85 9.16 9.17 16.55
CA ALA A 85 9.10 7.94 17.34
C ALA A 85 7.66 7.41 17.47
N GLY A 86 6.68 8.29 17.67
CA GLY A 86 5.26 7.94 17.70
C GLY A 86 4.76 7.39 16.36
N ILE A 87 5.11 8.04 15.25
CA ILE A 87 4.80 7.56 13.89
C ILE A 87 5.47 6.21 13.66
N LEU A 88 6.74 6.05 14.02
CA LEU A 88 7.45 4.78 13.85
C LEU A 88 6.79 3.66 14.66
N ALA A 89 6.46 3.91 15.94
CA ALA A 89 5.80 2.94 16.81
C ALA A 89 4.42 2.55 16.27
N TYR A 90 3.64 3.54 15.81
CA TYR A 90 2.35 3.31 15.16
C TYR A 90 2.53 2.46 13.89
N MET A 91 3.35 2.91 12.94
CA MET A 91 3.55 2.22 11.66
C MET A 91 4.12 0.81 11.84
N ALA A 92 4.97 0.58 12.84
CA ALA A 92 5.48 -0.77 13.18
C ALA A 92 4.37 -1.75 13.58
N GLN A 93 3.19 -1.28 14.03
CA GLN A 93 2.03 -2.13 14.30
C GLN A 93 1.21 -2.44 13.03
N PHE A 94 1.21 -1.53 12.05
CA PHE A 94 0.42 -1.67 10.82
C PHE A 94 1.18 -2.40 9.71
N ILE A 95 2.48 -2.13 9.56
CA ILE A 95 3.31 -2.76 8.53
C ILE A 95 3.69 -4.16 9.02
N THR A 96 2.99 -5.17 8.53
CA THR A 96 3.20 -6.56 8.97
C THR A 96 4.26 -7.30 8.17
N ILE A 97 4.59 -6.80 6.97
CA ILE A 97 5.54 -7.42 6.06
C ILE A 97 6.91 -6.76 6.28
N PRO A 98 7.94 -7.53 6.69
CA PRO A 98 9.25 -6.94 6.98
C PRO A 98 9.89 -6.22 5.78
N ALA A 99 9.63 -6.68 4.55
CA ALA A 99 10.10 -6.02 3.34
C ALA A 99 9.51 -4.60 3.18
N GLU A 100 8.22 -4.42 3.46
CA GLU A 100 7.57 -3.10 3.47
C GLU A 100 8.16 -2.19 4.57
N ARG A 101 8.57 -2.76 5.71
CA ARG A 101 9.25 -1.97 6.77
C ARG A 101 10.62 -1.49 6.33
N LEU A 102 11.40 -2.35 5.68
CA LEU A 102 12.70 -1.97 5.12
C LEU A 102 12.50 -0.81 4.14
N HIS A 103 11.56 -0.97 3.22
CA HIS A 103 11.22 0.02 2.21
C HIS A 103 10.77 1.35 2.83
N PHE A 104 9.93 1.31 3.87
CA PHE A 104 9.54 2.49 4.64
C PHE A 104 10.76 3.28 5.19
N PHE A 105 11.80 2.59 5.65
CA PHE A 105 13.05 3.24 6.08
C PHE A 105 13.92 3.72 4.92
N GLU A 106 13.94 3.02 3.79
CA GLU A 106 14.59 3.49 2.56
C GLU A 106 14.03 4.85 2.13
N TYR A 107 12.71 5.04 2.21
CA TYR A 107 12.07 6.33 1.92
C TYR A 107 12.36 7.41 2.97
N ALA A 108 12.55 7.04 4.24
CA ALA A 108 13.02 7.98 5.25
C ALA A 108 14.44 8.48 4.93
N LEU A 109 15.36 7.58 4.54
CA LEU A 109 16.71 7.93 4.12
C LEU A 109 16.71 8.77 2.84
N LEU A 110 15.89 8.39 1.86
CA LEU A 110 15.71 9.11 0.62
C LEU A 110 15.25 10.55 0.86
N ALA A 111 14.30 10.77 1.78
CA ALA A 111 13.82 12.11 2.11
C ALA A 111 14.90 12.97 2.78
N VAL A 112 15.80 12.38 3.56
CA VAL A 112 16.99 13.08 4.08
C VAL A 112 17.92 13.49 2.93
N ALA A 113 18.15 12.64 1.94
CA ALA A 113 18.96 12.97 0.76
C ALA A 113 18.32 14.08 -0.09
N ILE A 114 17.00 14.02 -0.31
CA ILE A 114 16.23 15.09 -0.97
C ILE A 114 16.42 16.42 -0.24
N GLU A 115 16.32 16.42 1.09
CA GLU A 115 16.49 17.63 1.89
C GLU A 115 17.89 18.24 1.81
N ARG A 116 18.94 17.41 1.69
CA ARG A 116 20.30 17.89 1.46
C ARG A 116 20.41 18.65 0.14
N VAL A 117 19.82 18.11 -0.92
CA VAL A 117 19.76 18.72 -2.25
C VAL A 117 18.90 20.01 -2.27
N LEU A 118 17.80 20.04 -1.52
CA LEU A 118 16.92 21.21 -1.46
C LEU A 118 17.47 22.34 -0.58
N ARG A 119 18.34 22.04 0.40
CA ARG A 119 18.84 23.01 1.39
C ARG A 119 19.48 24.27 0.78
N PRO A 120 20.32 24.21 -0.27
CA PRO A 120 20.87 25.40 -0.90
C PRO A 120 19.82 26.28 -1.59
N HIS A 121 18.74 25.65 -2.07
CA HIS A 121 17.75 26.23 -2.98
C HIS A 121 16.52 26.81 -2.27
N ILE A 122 16.13 26.22 -1.13
CA ILE A 122 14.95 26.63 -0.35
C ILE A 122 15.36 26.83 1.10
N ARG A 123 15.27 28.07 1.60
CA ARG A 123 15.76 28.45 2.93
C ARG A 123 14.65 28.66 3.97
N ASP A 124 13.39 28.59 3.55
CA ASP A 124 12.20 28.79 4.38
C ASP A 124 11.53 27.48 4.80
N VAL A 125 10.58 27.58 5.74
CA VAL A 125 9.78 26.47 6.29
C VAL A 125 9.03 25.65 5.23
N GLY A 126 8.93 26.12 3.98
CA GLY A 126 8.37 25.36 2.87
C GLY A 126 9.26 24.22 2.38
N ARG A 127 10.57 24.25 2.64
CA ARG A 127 11.51 23.20 2.23
C ARG A 127 11.07 21.77 2.63
N PRO A 128 10.79 21.48 3.92
CA PRO A 128 10.33 20.14 4.33
C PRO A 128 9.07 19.67 3.58
N PHE A 129 8.14 20.56 3.27
CA PHE A 129 6.93 20.17 2.52
C PHE A 129 7.26 19.81 1.06
N VAL A 130 8.16 20.57 0.42
CA VAL A 130 8.65 20.21 -0.92
C VAL A 130 9.40 18.88 -0.88
N GLY A 131 10.23 18.66 0.14
CA GLY A 131 10.92 17.39 0.36
C GLY A 131 9.96 16.20 0.49
N MET A 132 8.88 16.36 1.28
CA MET A 132 7.84 15.33 1.43
C MET A 132 7.17 15.01 0.10
N LEU A 133 6.83 16.04 -0.70
CA LEU A 133 6.20 15.86 -2.01
C LEU A 133 7.16 15.20 -3.01
N CYS A 134 8.45 15.54 -2.99
CA CYS A 134 9.45 14.85 -3.81
C CYS A 134 9.57 13.36 -3.43
N ALA A 135 9.62 13.03 -2.14
CA ALA A 135 9.64 11.63 -1.68
C ALA A 135 8.36 10.89 -2.12
N TYR A 136 7.20 11.55 -2.02
CA TYR A 136 5.93 11.03 -2.53
C TYR A 136 5.98 10.73 -4.04
N PHE A 137 6.54 11.63 -4.86
CA PHE A 137 6.66 11.39 -6.30
C PHE A 137 7.61 10.23 -6.64
N VAL A 138 8.69 10.06 -5.89
CA VAL A 138 9.55 8.88 -6.04
C VAL A 138 8.76 7.60 -5.70
N GLY A 139 7.98 7.64 -4.62
CA GLY A 139 7.07 6.55 -4.21
C GLY A 139 5.99 6.24 -5.25
N MET A 140 5.46 7.26 -5.91
CA MET A 140 4.53 7.08 -7.02
C MET A 140 5.21 6.42 -8.22
N GLY A 141 6.43 6.86 -8.56
CA GLY A 141 7.21 6.25 -9.64
C GLY A 141 7.53 4.79 -9.38
N ASP A 142 7.84 4.43 -8.13
CA ASP A 142 8.04 3.05 -7.69
C ASP A 142 6.82 2.18 -7.98
N GLU A 143 5.65 2.61 -7.51
CA GLU A 143 4.41 1.86 -7.70
C GLU A 143 3.96 1.79 -9.17
N ILE A 144 4.27 2.80 -9.97
CA ILE A 144 4.09 2.75 -11.44
C ILE A 144 4.99 1.66 -12.05
N ILE A 145 6.27 1.59 -11.66
CA ILE A 145 7.18 0.55 -12.14
C ILE A 145 6.68 -0.83 -11.68
N GLN A 146 6.28 -0.98 -10.41
CA GLN A 146 5.73 -2.22 -9.90
C GLN A 146 4.45 -2.65 -10.61
N TRP A 147 3.59 -1.70 -10.99
CA TRP A 147 2.40 -1.97 -11.79
C TRP A 147 2.73 -2.48 -13.21
N LEU A 148 3.82 -2.00 -13.81
CA LEU A 148 4.31 -2.49 -15.09
C LEU A 148 4.98 -3.87 -14.99
N LEU A 149 5.47 -4.25 -13.81
CA LEU A 149 6.10 -5.55 -13.58
C LEU A 149 5.05 -6.65 -13.38
N SER A 150 5.07 -7.67 -14.24
CA SER A 150 4.10 -8.78 -14.23
C SER A 150 4.04 -9.61 -12.93
N ASN A 151 5.02 -9.47 -12.05
CA ASN A 151 5.13 -10.21 -10.78
C ASN A 151 4.72 -9.39 -9.55
N ARG A 152 4.32 -8.13 -9.73
CA ARG A 152 3.87 -7.25 -8.65
C ARG A 152 2.58 -6.52 -9.05
N HIS A 153 1.94 -5.95 -8.06
CA HIS A 153 0.78 -5.10 -8.24
C HIS A 153 1.09 -3.78 -7.57
N GLY A 154 1.12 -2.70 -8.35
CA GLY A 154 1.30 -1.37 -7.80
C GLY A 154 0.05 -0.96 -7.01
N GLU A 155 0.23 -0.43 -5.80
CA GLU A 155 -0.84 -0.03 -4.91
C GLU A 155 -0.65 1.39 -4.37
N ILE A 156 -1.70 2.21 -4.48
CA ILE A 156 -1.67 3.58 -3.95
C ILE A 156 -1.43 3.60 -2.43
N ILE A 157 -1.77 2.52 -1.71
CA ILE A 157 -1.49 2.41 -0.28
C ILE A 157 0.03 2.39 -0.04
N ASP A 158 0.78 1.74 -0.92
CA ASP A 158 2.24 1.66 -0.81
C ASP A 158 2.88 3.01 -1.16
N VAL A 159 2.32 3.78 -2.10
CA VAL A 159 2.70 5.19 -2.31
C VAL A 159 2.55 6.02 -1.03
N PHE A 160 1.41 5.87 -0.32
CA PHE A 160 1.20 6.57 0.95
C PHE A 160 2.16 6.08 2.04
N LEU A 161 2.45 4.78 2.08
CA LEU A 161 3.40 4.22 3.04
C LEU A 161 4.81 4.80 2.83
N ASN A 162 5.25 4.85 1.57
CA ASN A 162 6.50 5.48 1.15
C ASN A 162 6.52 6.98 1.49
N GLY A 163 5.40 7.67 1.27
CA GLY A 163 5.20 9.06 1.71
C GLY A 163 5.39 9.24 3.22
N TRP A 164 4.80 8.37 4.05
CA TRP A 164 4.98 8.38 5.51
C TRP A 164 6.42 8.09 5.93
N GLY A 165 7.13 7.22 5.19
CA GLY A 165 8.57 7.04 5.35
C GLY A 165 9.32 8.34 5.12
N GLY A 166 8.98 9.06 4.05
CA GLY A 166 9.54 10.39 3.77
C GLY A 166 9.25 11.43 4.87
N VAL A 167 8.02 11.44 5.42
CA VAL A 167 7.66 12.28 6.58
C VAL A 167 8.57 11.96 7.76
N LEU A 168 8.79 10.68 8.06
CA LEU A 168 9.67 10.24 9.14
C LEU A 168 11.09 10.81 8.96
N GLY A 169 11.68 10.67 7.77
CA GLY A 169 13.01 11.22 7.46
C GLY A 169 13.09 12.74 7.66
N ILE A 170 12.07 13.47 7.24
CA ILE A 170 12.01 14.94 7.31
C ILE A 170 11.81 15.45 8.74
N LEU A 171 11.14 14.69 9.61
CA LEU A 171 11.01 15.03 11.03
C LEU A 171 12.34 14.93 11.79
N LEU A 172 13.24 14.06 11.33
CA LEU A 172 14.54 13.83 11.97
C LEU A 172 15.56 14.94 11.69
N ILE A 173 15.40 15.70 10.61
CA ILE A 173 16.37 16.75 10.24
C ILE A 173 16.04 18.14 10.83
N PRO A 174 17.02 19.06 10.90
CA PRO A 174 16.77 20.44 11.28
C PRO A 174 15.88 21.18 10.26
N TRP A 175 14.83 21.83 10.75
CA TRP A 175 13.95 22.66 9.92
C TRP A 175 14.44 24.11 9.86
N PRO A 176 14.28 24.77 8.71
CA PRO A 176 14.55 26.19 8.59
C PRO A 176 13.59 27.01 9.47
N GLN A 177 14.05 28.18 9.92
CA GLN A 177 13.28 29.10 10.76
C GLN A 177 12.69 30.28 9.97
N GLN A 178 13.10 30.45 8.71
CA GLN A 178 12.61 31.56 7.87
C GLN A 178 11.17 31.30 7.47
N ALA A 179 10.33 32.35 7.57
CA ALA A 179 8.92 32.28 7.24
C ALA A 179 8.67 31.86 5.77
N LEU A 180 7.53 31.21 5.53
CA LEU A 180 7.17 30.67 4.22
C LEU A 180 7.14 31.78 3.16
N THR A 181 7.96 31.63 2.11
CA THR A 181 7.96 32.60 1.01
C THR A 181 6.85 32.30 -0.01
N SER A 182 6.39 33.32 -0.74
CA SER A 182 5.42 33.16 -1.82
C SER A 182 5.91 32.25 -2.95
N ARG A 183 7.23 32.10 -3.12
CA ARG A 183 7.82 31.14 -4.07
C ARG A 183 7.60 29.71 -3.59
N SER A 184 7.96 29.41 -2.34
CA SER A 184 7.78 28.08 -1.75
C SER A 184 6.31 27.70 -1.64
N HIS A 185 5.45 28.65 -1.24
CA HIS A 185 4.00 28.42 -1.23
C HIS A 185 3.45 28.04 -2.62
N ARG A 186 3.82 28.77 -3.68
CA ARG A 186 3.45 28.42 -5.08
C ARG A 186 3.94 27.04 -5.49
N LEU A 187 5.17 26.70 -5.13
CA LEU A 187 5.77 25.41 -5.47
C LEU A 187 5.06 24.26 -4.74
N ILE A 188 4.83 24.37 -3.44
CA ILE A 188 4.09 23.38 -2.64
C ILE A 188 2.70 23.18 -3.24
N PHE A 189 2.01 24.26 -3.58
CA PHE A 189 0.69 24.20 -4.18
C PHE A 189 0.69 23.43 -5.51
N LEU A 190 1.60 23.78 -6.42
CA LEU A 190 1.74 23.12 -7.72
C LEU A 190 2.03 21.63 -7.54
N LEU A 191 3.02 21.29 -6.72
CA LEU A 191 3.41 19.90 -6.46
C LEU A 191 2.28 19.11 -5.79
N THR A 192 1.54 19.71 -4.86
CA THR A 192 0.38 19.05 -4.23
C THR A 192 -0.72 18.78 -5.24
N THR A 193 -0.99 19.75 -6.13
CA THR A 193 -1.99 19.58 -7.20
C THR A 193 -1.58 18.44 -8.15
N ILE A 194 -0.32 18.42 -8.59
CA ILE A 194 0.21 17.34 -9.43
C ILE A 194 0.12 15.99 -8.69
N ALA A 195 0.50 15.94 -7.41
CA ALA A 195 0.42 14.73 -6.60
C ALA A 195 -1.01 14.21 -6.52
N VAL A 196 -1.99 15.07 -6.23
CA VAL A 196 -3.41 14.70 -6.18
C VAL A 196 -3.89 14.16 -7.54
N VAL A 197 -3.61 14.87 -8.64
CA VAL A 197 -4.00 14.45 -9.99
C VAL A 197 -3.37 13.11 -10.36
N LEU A 198 -2.07 12.95 -10.17
CA LEU A 198 -1.38 11.69 -10.45
C LEU A 198 -1.91 10.54 -9.59
N SER A 199 -2.24 10.80 -8.33
CA SER A 199 -2.81 9.78 -7.44
C SER A 199 -4.20 9.34 -7.89
N ILE A 200 -5.02 10.27 -8.36
CA ILE A 200 -6.34 9.99 -8.94
C ILE A 200 -6.17 9.15 -10.20
N LEU A 201 -5.31 9.59 -11.13
CA LEU A 201 -5.06 8.88 -12.38
C LEU A 201 -4.48 7.49 -12.14
N PHE A 202 -3.51 7.37 -11.24
CA PHE A 202 -2.92 6.10 -10.85
C PHE A 202 -3.96 5.18 -10.21
N THR A 203 -4.77 5.69 -9.27
CA THR A 203 -5.86 4.90 -8.66
C THR A 203 -6.85 4.44 -9.73
N PHE A 204 -7.19 5.29 -10.70
CA PHE A 204 -8.09 4.92 -11.79
C PHE A 204 -7.48 3.86 -12.72
N ALA A 205 -6.18 3.96 -13.02
CA ALA A 205 -5.47 3.03 -13.89
C ALA A 205 -5.16 1.68 -13.23
N THR A 206 -4.96 1.67 -11.91
CA THR A 206 -4.51 0.47 -11.17
C THR A 206 -5.61 -0.27 -10.44
N ARG A 207 -6.75 0.38 -10.12
CA ARG A 207 -7.76 -0.24 -9.27
C ARG A 207 -8.88 -0.90 -10.07
N ASP A 208 -9.20 -2.11 -9.62
CA ASP A 208 -10.46 -2.77 -9.90
C ASP A 208 -11.53 -2.16 -8.97
N PHE A 209 -12.43 -1.36 -9.55
CA PHE A 209 -13.69 -1.00 -8.89
C PHE A 209 -14.60 -2.22 -8.86
N GLY A 210 -15.48 -2.30 -7.87
CA GLY A 210 -16.42 -3.41 -7.78
C GLY A 210 -17.50 -3.19 -6.74
N PHE A 211 -18.09 -4.31 -6.31
CA PHE A 211 -19.31 -4.35 -5.53
C PHE A 211 -19.05 -4.97 -4.16
N MET A 212 -19.70 -4.40 -3.13
CA MET A 212 -19.79 -5.06 -1.83
C MET A 212 -21.04 -5.93 -1.86
N ILE A 213 -20.85 -7.26 -1.89
CA ILE A 213 -21.95 -8.21 -1.83
C ILE A 213 -22.20 -8.56 -0.38
N VAL A 214 -23.44 -8.39 0.05
CA VAL A 214 -23.90 -8.64 1.42
C VAL A 214 -25.00 -9.69 1.36
N ASN A 215 -24.85 -10.76 2.14
CA ASN A 215 -25.89 -11.76 2.34
C ASN A 215 -26.24 -11.75 3.84
N GLU A 216 -27.38 -11.11 4.16
CA GLU A 216 -27.83 -10.95 5.55
C GLU A 216 -28.25 -12.28 6.16
N ASP A 217 -28.99 -13.10 5.41
CA ASP A 217 -29.48 -14.42 5.85
C ASP A 217 -28.35 -15.35 6.30
N LYS A 218 -27.25 -15.38 5.54
CA LYS A 218 -26.07 -16.21 5.84
C LYS A 218 -25.03 -15.44 6.67
N GLY A 219 -25.21 -14.16 6.93
CA GLY A 219 -24.34 -13.35 7.79
C GLY A 219 -22.92 -13.14 7.24
N PHE A 220 -22.76 -12.95 5.93
CA PHE A 220 -21.45 -12.66 5.33
C PHE A 220 -21.50 -11.52 4.32
N ARG A 221 -20.36 -10.86 4.13
CA ARG A 221 -20.07 -9.96 3.01
C ARG A 221 -18.70 -10.21 2.42
N PHE A 222 -18.57 -9.89 1.15
CA PHE A 222 -17.29 -9.90 0.45
C PHE A 222 -17.28 -8.83 -0.64
N ARG A 223 -16.07 -8.48 -1.08
CA ARG A 223 -15.89 -7.56 -2.21
C ARG A 223 -15.69 -8.40 -3.46
N SER A 224 -16.26 -7.96 -4.57
CA SER A 224 -16.15 -8.62 -5.87
C SER A 224 -16.01 -7.59 -6.98
N ARG A 225 -15.35 -7.96 -8.07
CA ARG A 225 -15.39 -7.18 -9.33
C ARG A 225 -16.70 -7.35 -10.09
N LEU A 226 -17.40 -8.44 -9.80
CA LEU A 226 -18.68 -8.80 -10.40
C LEU A 226 -19.82 -8.35 -9.50
N SER A 227 -20.88 -7.84 -10.13
CA SER A 227 -22.14 -7.57 -9.46
C SER A 227 -22.81 -8.89 -9.02
N LEU A 228 -23.85 -8.80 -8.19
CA LEU A 228 -24.61 -9.98 -7.79
C LEU A 228 -25.31 -10.63 -8.99
N ASP A 229 -25.80 -9.81 -9.93
CA ASP A 229 -26.47 -10.27 -11.12
C ASP A 229 -25.48 -10.91 -12.10
N ASP A 230 -24.27 -10.32 -12.23
CA ASP A 230 -23.19 -10.91 -13.03
C ASP A 230 -22.85 -12.32 -12.53
N PHE A 231 -22.72 -12.52 -11.21
CA PHE A 231 -22.45 -13.85 -10.66
C PHE A 231 -23.52 -14.87 -11.04
N ARG A 232 -24.79 -14.47 -10.96
CA ARG A 232 -25.92 -15.34 -11.31
C ARG A 232 -25.89 -15.67 -12.79
N GLU A 233 -25.73 -14.67 -13.64
CA GLU A 233 -25.66 -14.83 -15.09
C GLU A 233 -24.50 -15.75 -15.49
N TYR A 234 -23.27 -15.46 -15.02
CA TYR A 234 -22.09 -16.27 -15.33
C TYR A 234 -22.21 -17.71 -14.83
N ASP A 235 -22.69 -17.94 -13.61
CA ASP A 235 -22.81 -19.29 -13.06
C ASP A 235 -23.92 -20.10 -13.75
N LEU A 236 -25.04 -19.46 -14.10
CA LEU A 236 -26.14 -20.11 -14.80
C LEU A 236 -25.80 -20.44 -16.27
N GLU A 237 -25.22 -19.49 -16.99
CA GLU A 237 -24.95 -19.64 -18.42
C GLU A 237 -23.66 -20.41 -18.69
N HIS A 238 -22.62 -20.15 -17.90
CA HIS A 238 -21.27 -20.66 -18.14
C HIS A 238 -20.73 -21.57 -17.04
N GLY A 239 -21.44 -21.72 -15.91
CA GLY A 239 -20.94 -22.45 -14.74
C GLY A 239 -20.45 -23.86 -15.06
N LYS A 240 -21.13 -24.60 -15.94
CA LYS A 240 -20.67 -25.93 -16.37
C LYS A 240 -19.32 -25.87 -17.12
N GLN A 241 -19.18 -24.96 -18.08
CA GLN A 241 -17.93 -24.82 -18.81
C GLN A 241 -16.78 -24.39 -17.88
N LEU A 242 -17.05 -23.38 -17.05
CA LEU A 242 -16.08 -22.84 -16.10
C LEU A 242 -15.69 -23.88 -15.02
N GLY A 243 -16.63 -24.71 -14.57
CA GLY A 243 -16.39 -25.79 -13.62
C GLY A 243 -15.45 -26.85 -14.17
N ARG A 244 -15.56 -27.18 -15.46
CA ARG A 244 -14.61 -28.09 -16.13
C ARG A 244 -13.21 -27.49 -16.21
N ILE A 245 -13.10 -26.20 -16.54
CA ILE A 245 -11.83 -25.47 -16.53
C ILE A 245 -11.20 -25.54 -15.14
N ILE A 246 -11.97 -25.23 -14.10
CA ILE A 246 -11.52 -25.34 -12.70
C ILE A 246 -11.06 -26.76 -12.41
N ARG A 247 -11.86 -27.80 -12.70
CA ARG A 247 -11.49 -29.20 -12.45
C ARG A 247 -10.17 -29.60 -13.11
N GLN A 248 -9.96 -29.18 -14.36
CA GLN A 248 -8.72 -29.46 -15.11
C GLN A 248 -7.52 -28.73 -14.51
N ASP A 249 -7.67 -27.44 -14.22
CA ASP A 249 -6.57 -26.56 -13.84
C ASP A 249 -6.38 -26.41 -12.32
N ILE A 250 -7.25 -26.98 -11.47
CA ILE A 250 -7.15 -26.87 -10.00
C ILE A 250 -5.83 -27.41 -9.46
N ARG A 251 -5.21 -28.33 -10.19
CA ARG A 251 -3.90 -28.94 -9.88
C ARG A 251 -2.73 -28.01 -10.17
N LEU A 252 -2.93 -26.96 -10.96
CA LEU A 252 -1.90 -25.95 -11.17
C LEU A 252 -1.53 -25.30 -9.83
N PRO A 253 -0.24 -25.02 -9.59
CA PRO A 253 0.18 -24.18 -8.49
C PRO A 253 -0.63 -22.88 -8.48
N TYR A 254 -1.07 -22.46 -7.29
CA TYR A 254 -1.99 -21.32 -7.13
C TYR A 254 -1.56 -20.08 -7.94
N ALA A 255 -0.28 -19.70 -7.88
CA ALA A 255 0.26 -18.57 -8.64
C ALA A 255 0.15 -18.76 -10.17
N GLN A 256 0.37 -19.97 -10.68
CA GLN A 256 0.25 -20.27 -12.11
C GLN A 256 -1.21 -20.20 -12.57
N PHE A 257 -2.14 -20.68 -11.74
CA PHE A 257 -3.58 -20.54 -12.03
C PHE A 257 -3.96 -19.07 -12.16
N LEU A 258 -3.58 -18.21 -11.19
CA LEU A 258 -3.92 -16.79 -11.23
C LEU A 258 -3.25 -16.06 -12.39
N LYS A 259 -2.06 -16.50 -12.83
CA LYS A 259 -1.40 -15.97 -14.04
C LYS A 259 -2.15 -16.36 -15.32
N LYS A 260 -2.65 -17.60 -15.39
CA LYS A 260 -3.45 -18.11 -16.52
C LYS A 260 -4.83 -17.46 -16.59
N TYR A 261 -5.45 -17.23 -15.43
CA TYR A 261 -6.77 -16.62 -15.28
C TYR A 261 -6.69 -15.34 -14.43
N PRO A 262 -6.12 -14.24 -14.99
CA PRO A 262 -6.00 -12.99 -14.27
C PRO A 262 -7.38 -12.34 -14.05
N ALA A 263 -7.52 -11.62 -12.94
CA ALA A 263 -8.80 -11.07 -12.50
C ALA A 263 -9.44 -10.07 -13.49
N ASN A 264 -8.63 -9.34 -14.25
CA ASN A 264 -9.09 -8.36 -15.24
C ASN A 264 -9.70 -9.00 -16.50
N ARG A 265 -9.37 -10.26 -16.80
CA ARG A 265 -9.86 -10.98 -18.00
C ARG A 265 -10.82 -12.11 -17.65
N PHE A 266 -10.60 -12.78 -16.52
CA PHE A 266 -11.42 -13.89 -16.05
C PHE A 266 -11.83 -13.69 -14.58
N PRO A 267 -12.57 -12.61 -14.27
CA PRO A 267 -12.90 -12.24 -12.88
C PRO A 267 -13.62 -13.37 -12.13
N PHE A 268 -14.56 -14.07 -12.78
CA PHE A 268 -15.30 -15.17 -12.16
C PHE A 268 -14.40 -16.34 -11.73
N LEU A 269 -13.59 -16.88 -12.66
CA LEU A 269 -12.66 -18.00 -12.38
C LEU A 269 -11.61 -17.61 -11.34
N HIS A 270 -11.10 -16.38 -11.45
CA HIS A 270 -10.13 -15.83 -10.52
C HIS A 270 -10.71 -15.80 -9.10
N GLU A 271 -11.86 -15.16 -8.91
CA GLU A 271 -12.47 -15.00 -7.59
C GLU A 271 -12.88 -16.34 -6.99
N MET A 272 -13.47 -17.23 -7.78
CA MET A 272 -13.80 -18.59 -7.34
C MET A 272 -12.56 -19.33 -6.83
N ARG A 273 -11.43 -19.27 -7.56
CA ARG A 273 -10.20 -19.95 -7.16
C ARG A 273 -9.63 -19.38 -5.86
N VAL A 274 -9.69 -18.06 -5.67
CA VAL A 274 -9.21 -17.42 -4.44
C VAL A 274 -10.07 -17.83 -3.25
N HIS A 275 -11.40 -17.89 -3.41
CA HIS A 275 -12.32 -18.41 -2.39
C HIS A 275 -12.05 -19.88 -2.06
N ILE A 276 -11.89 -20.76 -3.07
CA ILE A 276 -11.54 -22.18 -2.88
C ILE A 276 -10.21 -22.31 -2.11
N PHE A 277 -9.17 -21.60 -2.55
CA PHE A 277 -7.86 -21.65 -1.91
C PHE A 277 -7.93 -21.22 -0.44
N ARG A 278 -8.68 -20.14 -0.15
CA ARG A 278 -8.88 -19.65 1.21
C ARG A 278 -9.68 -20.66 2.04
N ARG A 279 -10.81 -21.15 1.53
CA ARG A 279 -11.62 -22.20 2.17
C ARG A 279 -10.75 -23.39 2.59
N ASP A 280 -10.01 -23.96 1.65
CA ASP A 280 -9.26 -25.19 1.88
C ASP A 280 -8.03 -24.96 2.79
N ARG A 281 -7.36 -23.81 2.66
CA ARG A 281 -6.25 -23.42 3.57
C ARG A 281 -6.68 -23.31 5.02
N TYR A 282 -7.88 -22.80 5.29
CA TYR A 282 -8.38 -22.66 6.66
C TYR A 282 -9.07 -23.94 7.16
N ALA A 283 -9.68 -24.74 6.27
CA ALA A 283 -10.26 -26.03 6.62
C ALA A 283 -9.22 -27.03 7.15
N GLY A 284 -7.96 -26.92 6.72
CA GLY A 284 -6.85 -27.75 7.19
C GLY A 284 -6.30 -27.37 8.58
N LYS A 285 -6.80 -26.31 9.21
CA LYS A 285 -6.31 -25.84 10.52
C LYS A 285 -7.28 -26.24 11.63
N GLU A 286 -6.74 -26.64 12.77
CA GLU A 286 -7.55 -27.12 13.91
C GLU A 286 -8.16 -26.00 14.76
N LYS A 287 -7.72 -24.75 14.58
CA LYS A 287 -8.20 -23.61 15.36
C LYS A 287 -9.65 -23.27 15.03
N ALA A 288 -10.48 -23.04 16.04
CA ALA A 288 -11.91 -22.76 15.85
C ALA A 288 -12.20 -21.55 14.94
N LYS A 289 -11.43 -20.46 15.08
CA LYS A 289 -11.48 -19.31 14.17
C LYS A 289 -11.21 -19.69 12.70
N ALA A 290 -10.33 -20.66 12.46
CA ALA A 290 -10.02 -21.12 11.11
C ALA A 290 -11.17 -21.94 10.52
N SER A 291 -11.75 -22.85 11.31
CA SER A 291 -12.96 -23.59 10.93
C SER A 291 -14.12 -22.66 10.57
N TRP A 292 -14.32 -21.60 11.35
CA TRP A 292 -15.32 -20.56 11.06
C TRP A 292 -15.08 -19.88 9.71
N ILE A 293 -13.83 -19.43 9.45
CA ILE A 293 -13.47 -18.83 8.15
C ILE A 293 -13.76 -19.81 7.01
N ALA A 294 -13.35 -21.07 7.14
CA ALA A 294 -13.52 -22.08 6.11
C ALA A 294 -15.00 -22.34 5.80
N LEU A 295 -15.85 -22.41 6.83
CA LEU A 295 -17.29 -22.58 6.67
C LEU A 295 -17.92 -21.39 5.92
N ARG A 296 -17.55 -20.16 6.28
CA ARG A 296 -18.08 -18.96 5.64
C ARG A 296 -17.62 -18.81 4.18
N GLU A 297 -16.38 -19.15 3.89
CA GLU A 297 -15.88 -19.19 2.51
C GLU A 297 -16.61 -20.27 1.67
N ASN A 298 -16.95 -21.42 2.27
CA ASN A 298 -17.76 -22.44 1.61
C ASN A 298 -19.18 -21.94 1.31
N GLN A 299 -19.82 -21.23 2.26
CA GLN A 299 -21.13 -20.64 2.03
C GLN A 299 -21.14 -19.60 0.91
N ILE A 300 -20.07 -18.80 0.77
CA ILE A 300 -19.92 -17.87 -0.36
C ILE A 300 -19.89 -18.65 -1.68
N LEU A 301 -19.06 -19.71 -1.75
CA LEU A 301 -18.94 -20.57 -2.93
C LEU A 301 -20.27 -21.22 -3.33
N GLU A 302 -20.97 -21.82 -2.37
CA GLU A 302 -22.28 -22.45 -2.62
C GLU A 302 -23.34 -21.45 -3.07
N SER A 303 -23.26 -20.19 -2.62
CA SER A 303 -24.29 -19.18 -2.91
C SER A 303 -24.10 -18.49 -4.26
N HIS A 304 -22.86 -18.33 -4.74
CA HIS A 304 -22.54 -17.50 -5.91
C HIS A 304 -21.83 -18.26 -7.03
N PHE A 305 -21.39 -19.49 -6.78
CA PHE A 305 -20.64 -20.32 -7.72
C PHE A 305 -21.18 -21.75 -7.76
N GLY A 306 -22.45 -21.97 -7.41
CA GLY A 306 -23.01 -23.30 -7.14
C GLY A 306 -22.92 -24.26 -8.33
N CYS A 307 -23.29 -23.81 -9.53
CA CYS A 307 -23.22 -24.64 -10.74
C CYS A 307 -21.77 -24.99 -11.08
N CYS A 308 -20.89 -23.99 -11.07
CA CYS A 308 -19.46 -24.16 -11.33
C CYS A 308 -18.77 -25.03 -10.28
N LEU A 309 -19.10 -24.86 -8.99
CA LEU A 309 -18.54 -25.63 -7.87
C LEU A 309 -18.91 -27.11 -7.97
N SER A 310 -20.17 -27.38 -8.34
CA SER A 310 -20.65 -28.74 -8.50
C SER A 310 -20.08 -29.42 -9.74
N GLU A 311 -20.05 -28.72 -10.88
CA GLU A 311 -19.39 -29.23 -12.08
C GLU A 311 -17.87 -29.38 -11.89
N ALA A 312 -17.23 -28.61 -11.01
CA ALA A 312 -15.83 -28.83 -10.65
C ALA A 312 -15.63 -30.08 -9.79
N GLY A 313 -16.68 -30.59 -9.12
CA GLY A 313 -16.61 -31.67 -8.13
C GLY A 313 -15.96 -31.21 -6.83
N LEU A 314 -16.16 -29.94 -6.45
CA LEU A 314 -15.52 -29.30 -5.28
C LEU A 314 -16.49 -29.00 -4.14
N ASP A 315 -17.72 -29.50 -4.25
CA ASP A 315 -18.72 -29.49 -3.18
C ASP A 315 -18.17 -30.19 -1.94
N TRP A 316 -18.49 -29.64 -0.77
CA TRP A 316 -18.20 -30.34 0.47
C TRP A 316 -19.33 -31.31 0.78
N PRO A 317 -19.02 -32.60 1.03
CA PRO A 317 -20.04 -33.52 1.47
C PRO A 317 -20.56 -33.12 2.86
N ALA A 318 -21.84 -33.40 3.13
CA ALA A 318 -22.53 -32.96 4.35
C ALA A 318 -21.77 -33.32 5.65
N TYR A 319 -21.13 -34.49 5.71
CA TYR A 319 -20.35 -34.90 6.89
C TYR A 319 -19.13 -33.99 7.12
N LYS A 320 -18.49 -33.47 6.07
CA LYS A 320 -17.35 -32.57 6.17
C LYS A 320 -17.79 -31.19 6.66
N VAL A 321 -18.92 -30.70 6.16
CA VAL A 321 -19.54 -29.45 6.63
C VAL A 321 -19.84 -29.56 8.12
N LYS A 322 -20.58 -30.60 8.55
CA LYS A 322 -20.89 -30.84 9.98
C LYS A 322 -19.65 -30.95 10.86
N ARG A 323 -18.59 -31.62 10.39
CA ARG A 323 -17.33 -31.75 11.13
C ARG A 323 -16.59 -30.41 11.29
N ILE A 324 -16.62 -29.55 10.29
CA ILE A 324 -15.98 -28.23 10.37
C ILE A 324 -16.83 -27.30 11.24
N GLU A 325 -18.15 -27.35 11.09
CA GLU A 325 -19.11 -26.62 11.91
C GLU A 325 -18.98 -26.97 13.40
N SER A 326 -18.85 -28.26 13.75
CA SER A 326 -18.68 -28.70 15.15
C SER A 326 -17.38 -28.19 15.80
N ARG A 327 -16.38 -27.80 14.98
CA ARG A 327 -15.11 -27.23 15.43
C ARG A 327 -15.11 -25.69 15.37
N SER A 328 -16.12 -25.10 14.73
CA SER A 328 -16.22 -23.65 14.62
C SER A 328 -16.72 -23.08 15.95
N GLU A 329 -16.09 -22.00 16.41
CA GLU A 329 -16.72 -21.14 17.41
C GLU A 329 -18.00 -20.57 16.77
N ARG A 330 -19.16 -20.81 17.38
CA ARG A 330 -20.38 -20.12 16.99
C ARG A 330 -20.19 -18.64 17.31
N ARG A 331 -20.26 -17.82 16.29
CA ARG A 331 -20.07 -16.37 16.35
C ARG A 331 -21.38 -15.71 15.95
N ASP A 332 -22.42 -16.00 16.72
CA ASP A 332 -23.76 -15.50 16.45
C ASP A 332 -23.77 -13.96 16.51
N GLY A 333 -24.47 -13.34 15.56
CA GLY A 333 -24.50 -11.88 15.40
C GLY A 333 -23.24 -11.25 14.80
N LEU A 334 -22.13 -11.99 14.63
CA LEU A 334 -20.92 -11.45 13.99
C LEU A 334 -20.95 -11.67 12.47
N PHE A 335 -20.96 -10.55 11.75
CA PHE A 335 -20.92 -10.54 10.30
C PHE A 335 -19.53 -10.95 9.76
N TYR A 336 -19.46 -12.01 8.96
CA TYR A 336 -18.20 -12.41 8.33
C TYR A 336 -17.86 -11.45 7.18
N THR A 337 -16.64 -10.91 7.17
CA THR A 337 -16.11 -10.15 6.02
C THR A 337 -14.98 -10.97 5.39
N SER A 338 -15.22 -11.49 4.19
CA SER A 338 -14.16 -12.19 3.46
C SER A 338 -13.01 -11.23 3.15
N SER A 339 -11.78 -11.75 3.20
CA SER A 339 -10.60 -10.99 2.78
C SER A 339 -10.29 -11.17 1.29
N VAL A 340 -11.08 -11.98 0.57
CA VAL A 340 -10.95 -12.09 -0.88
C VAL A 340 -11.27 -10.73 -1.49
N SER A 341 -10.46 -10.31 -2.47
CA SER A 341 -10.61 -9.02 -3.14
C SER A 341 -10.68 -7.83 -2.19
N LYS A 342 -10.04 -7.88 -1.00
CA LYS A 342 -10.04 -6.78 -0.01
C LYS A 342 -9.59 -5.44 -0.61
N LYS A 343 -8.81 -5.47 -1.69
CA LYS A 343 -8.24 -4.33 -2.41
C LYS A 343 -9.22 -3.67 -3.39
N VAL A 344 -10.33 -4.33 -3.75
CA VAL A 344 -11.37 -3.77 -4.63
C VAL A 344 -12.05 -2.59 -3.94
N ILE A 345 -12.21 -1.47 -4.65
CA ILE A 345 -12.95 -0.32 -4.12
C ILE A 345 -14.44 -0.59 -4.27
N THR A 346 -15.17 -0.53 -3.16
CA THR A 346 -16.63 -0.65 -3.14
C THR A 346 -17.31 0.56 -2.51
N ALA A 347 -16.55 1.52 -1.98
CA ALA A 347 -17.09 2.69 -1.30
C ALA A 347 -17.63 3.75 -2.26
N PHE A 348 -17.09 3.78 -3.49
CA PHE A 348 -17.50 4.72 -4.54
C PHE A 348 -17.49 3.99 -5.88
N SER A 349 -18.44 4.34 -6.75
CA SER A 349 -18.42 3.91 -8.15
C SER A 349 -17.32 4.66 -8.94
N PRO A 350 -16.87 4.13 -10.10
CA PRO A 350 -15.97 4.86 -10.99
C PRO A 350 -16.48 6.27 -11.29
N PHE A 351 -17.79 6.41 -11.52
CA PHE A 351 -18.44 7.70 -11.76
C PHE A 351 -18.32 8.66 -10.56
N GLN A 352 -18.67 8.21 -9.35
CA GLN A 352 -18.53 9.03 -8.14
C GLN A 352 -17.09 9.47 -7.93
N PHE A 353 -16.12 8.59 -8.19
CA PHE A 353 -14.71 8.91 -8.10
C PHE A 353 -14.30 9.98 -9.12
N THR A 354 -14.75 9.87 -10.38
CA THR A 354 -14.49 10.89 -11.41
C THR A 354 -15.11 12.25 -11.09
N MET A 355 -16.19 12.30 -10.29
CA MET A 355 -16.80 13.56 -9.85
C MET A 355 -16.05 14.19 -8.66
N ILE A 356 -15.53 13.38 -7.74
CA ILE A 356 -14.76 13.87 -6.57
C ILE A 356 -13.41 14.44 -7.01
N ALA A 357 -12.78 13.86 -8.03
CA ALA A 357 -11.46 14.24 -8.50
C ALA A 357 -11.34 15.74 -8.89
N PRO A 358 -12.20 16.31 -9.77
CA PRO A 358 -12.21 17.73 -10.08
C PRO A 358 -12.47 18.63 -8.87
N VAL A 359 -13.31 18.19 -7.92
CA VAL A 359 -13.59 18.95 -6.69
C VAL A 359 -12.33 19.06 -5.84
N LEU A 360 -11.57 17.97 -5.65
CA LEU A 360 -10.31 18.02 -4.91
C LEU A 360 -9.28 18.95 -5.55
N VAL A 361 -9.17 18.92 -6.89
CA VAL A 361 -8.31 19.83 -7.65
C VAL A 361 -8.80 21.28 -7.52
N GLY A 362 -10.11 21.50 -7.63
CA GLY A 362 -10.75 22.81 -7.50
C GLY A 362 -10.59 23.43 -6.11
N CYS A 363 -10.76 22.64 -5.04
CA CYS A 363 -10.52 23.07 -3.66
C CYS A 363 -9.05 23.47 -3.45
N ASN A 364 -8.11 22.72 -4.03
CA ASN A 364 -6.71 23.09 -4.02
C ASN A 364 -6.52 24.45 -4.71
N ALA A 365 -7.03 24.60 -5.94
CA ALA A 365 -6.94 25.86 -6.69
C ALA A 365 -7.57 27.05 -5.95
N MET A 366 -8.68 26.85 -5.26
CA MET A 366 -9.31 27.88 -4.44
C MET A 366 -8.44 28.27 -3.23
N LEU A 367 -7.88 27.29 -2.51
CA LEU A 367 -6.95 27.53 -1.40
C LEU A 367 -5.73 28.35 -1.86
N PHE A 368 -5.23 28.07 -3.07
CA PHE A 368 -4.14 28.84 -3.68
C PHE A 368 -4.51 30.30 -3.96
N LEU A 369 -5.70 30.54 -4.48
CA LEU A 369 -6.17 31.90 -4.75
C LEU A 369 -6.38 32.70 -3.46
N MET A 370 -6.87 32.05 -2.40
CA MET A 370 -7.10 32.68 -1.09
C MET A 370 -5.80 33.05 -0.38
N THR A 371 -4.82 32.15 -0.38
CA THR A 371 -3.49 32.37 0.21
C THR A 371 -2.67 33.41 -0.54
N ARG A 372 -2.81 33.49 -1.87
CA ARG A 372 -2.22 34.58 -2.67
C ARG A 372 -2.74 35.95 -2.25
N ARG A 373 -4.04 36.08 -1.95
CA ARG A 373 -4.61 37.34 -1.44
C ARG A 373 -4.04 37.71 -0.07
N TRP A 374 -3.89 36.75 0.84
CA TRP A 374 -3.33 36.97 2.18
C TRP A 374 -1.87 37.41 2.15
N LEU A 375 -1.03 36.76 1.32
CA LEU A 375 0.39 37.11 1.19
C LEU A 375 0.67 38.45 0.49
N HIS A 376 -0.35 39.07 -0.10
CA HIS A 376 -0.24 40.43 -0.64
C HIS A 376 -0.78 41.51 0.32
N LEU A 377 -1.45 41.12 1.40
CA LEU A 377 -2.07 42.04 2.37
C LEU A 377 -1.28 42.19 3.67
N GLY A 378 -0.22 41.40 3.87
CA GLY A 378 0.76 41.53 4.96
C GLY A 378 2.16 41.54 4.40
#